data_AF-A0A927MG45-F1
#
_entry.id   AF-A0A927MG45-F1
#
_cell.length_a   1.000
_cell.length_b   1.000
_cell.length_c   1.000
_cell.angle_alpha   90.00
_cell.angle_beta   90.00
_cell.angle_gamma   90.00
#
_symmetry.space_group_name_H-M   'P 1'
#
loop_
_entity.id
_entity.type
_entity.pdbx_description
1 polymer ?
#
loop_
_entity_poly.entity_id
_entity_poly.type
_entity_poly.pdbx_seq_one_letter_code
_entity_poly.pdbx_strand_id
1 'polypeptide(L)'
;MSAGGARRGRRDNGLEATEYAVAGDVDPRLGEHLLDVLAAGGIAAYLQPSADLNPVTRTTTVPARPVDRLYVDRSFLATARDYLTQLAEEDLPDQPAPHPDPDVEAEWARIVAGYHTEVAADSRSWPAVEDIAVTEPPERAAETTPPTRPGQDSSGPVDTGVRRLPSATDISGISVGGRTDDPSLLDGLDTFGADLPDDPEERYVPPPPPPLPRMSKYAVIGVLAITAGFALFLFPWLLPIDRALVTMLGFVGILTGFVTLVWRLRPGDEEDDDPDNGAVV
;
A
#
# COMPACT_ATOMS: atom_id res chain seq x y z
N MET A 1 -34.87 23.74 -23.52
CA MET A 1 -33.55 23.98 -22.89
C MET A 1 -33.64 23.47 -21.46
N SER A 2 -33.16 22.26 -21.19
CA SER A 2 -33.06 21.72 -19.83
C SER A 2 -31.60 21.32 -19.63
N ALA A 3 -30.79 22.29 -19.21
CA ALA A 3 -29.43 22.05 -18.77
C ALA A 3 -29.52 21.40 -17.38
N GLY A 4 -29.59 20.06 -17.35
CA GLY A 4 -29.40 19.28 -16.14
C GLY A 4 -27.99 19.53 -15.64
N GLY A 5 -27.86 20.04 -14.41
CA GLY A 5 -26.60 20.50 -13.86
C GLY A 5 -25.52 19.42 -13.92
N ALA A 6 -24.31 19.82 -14.33
CA ALA A 6 -23.11 19.02 -14.29
C ALA A 6 -23.03 18.28 -12.94
N ARG A 7 -23.23 16.96 -12.96
CA ARG A 7 -23.08 16.12 -11.77
C ARG A 7 -21.59 16.07 -11.46
N ARG A 8 -21.17 16.99 -10.61
CA ARG A 8 -19.79 17.28 -10.22
C ARG A 8 -19.05 15.97 -9.89
N GLY A 9 -18.18 15.53 -10.80
CA GLY A 9 -17.31 14.35 -10.63
C GLY A 9 -17.41 13.28 -11.71
N ARG A 10 -18.43 13.30 -12.58
CA ARG A 10 -18.52 12.40 -13.75
C ARG A 10 -18.06 13.15 -15.01
N ARG A 11 -17.20 12.52 -15.81
CA ARG A 11 -16.83 12.99 -17.16
C ARG A 11 -17.84 12.39 -18.14
N ASP A 12 -18.76 13.19 -18.65
CA ASP A 12 -19.79 12.78 -19.59
C ASP A 12 -19.88 13.73 -20.78
N ASN A 13 -20.57 13.29 -21.83
CA ASN A 13 -20.71 14.05 -23.07
C ASN A 13 -22.00 14.88 -23.15
N GLY A 14 -22.68 15.10 -22.02
CA GLY A 14 -23.90 15.90 -21.93
C GLY A 14 -25.17 15.29 -22.55
N LEU A 15 -25.09 14.08 -23.10
CA LEU A 15 -26.23 13.33 -23.62
C LEU A 15 -26.71 12.30 -22.58
N GLU A 16 -28.01 12.03 -22.55
CA GLU A 16 -28.62 11.04 -21.65
C GLU A 16 -29.20 9.86 -22.44
N ALA A 17 -28.89 8.63 -22.00
CA ALA A 17 -29.51 7.40 -22.47
C ALA A 17 -30.43 6.77 -21.41
N THR A 18 -31.41 6.01 -21.87
CA THR A 18 -32.31 5.23 -21.02
C THR A 18 -31.57 4.09 -20.31
N GLU A 19 -30.58 3.50 -20.97
CA GLU A 19 -29.79 2.40 -20.43
C GLU A 19 -28.33 2.49 -20.89
N TYR A 20 -27.41 2.31 -19.94
CA TYR A 20 -25.97 2.35 -20.21
C TYR A 20 -25.36 0.95 -20.09
N ALA A 21 -24.45 0.64 -21.01
CA ALA A 21 -23.67 -0.58 -21.03
C ALA A 21 -22.17 -0.28 -21.11
N VAL A 22 -21.35 -1.19 -20.57
CA VAL A 22 -19.88 -1.07 -20.60
C VAL A 22 -19.38 -1.35 -22.01
N ALA A 23 -18.72 -0.36 -22.61
CA ALA A 23 -18.07 -0.48 -23.90
C ALA A 23 -16.68 -1.13 -23.77
N GLY A 24 -15.87 -0.66 -22.81
CA GLY A 24 -14.51 -1.13 -22.53
C GLY A 24 -13.75 -0.23 -21.54
N ASP A 25 -12.49 -0.56 -21.25
CA ASP A 25 -11.56 0.27 -20.48
C ASP A 25 -10.65 1.06 -21.46
N VAL A 26 -10.42 2.35 -21.19
CA VAL A 26 -9.80 3.32 -22.11
C VAL A 26 -8.76 4.15 -21.36
N ASP A 27 -7.70 4.63 -22.02
CA ASP A 27 -6.77 5.60 -21.44
C ASP A 27 -7.52 6.94 -21.16
N PRO A 28 -7.36 7.57 -19.97
CA PRO A 28 -7.99 8.85 -19.64
C PRO A 28 -7.74 9.97 -20.65
N ARG A 29 -6.64 9.93 -21.40
CA ARG A 29 -6.32 10.91 -22.46
C ARG A 29 -7.18 10.70 -23.70
N LEU A 30 -7.42 9.44 -24.08
CA LEU A 30 -8.28 9.07 -25.21
C LEU A 30 -9.75 9.19 -24.87
N GLY A 31 -10.11 8.97 -23.60
CA GLY A 31 -11.47 9.04 -23.12
C GLY A 31 -12.17 10.36 -23.47
N GLU A 32 -11.50 11.50 -23.28
CA GLU A 32 -12.07 12.82 -23.61
C GLU A 32 -12.38 12.95 -25.11
N HIS A 33 -11.45 12.54 -25.98
CA HIS A 33 -11.67 12.56 -27.42
C HIS A 33 -12.81 11.63 -27.86
N LEU A 34 -12.91 10.45 -27.24
CA LEU A 34 -14.01 9.51 -27.48
C LEU A 34 -15.37 10.08 -27.07
N LEU A 35 -15.44 10.82 -25.96
CA LEU A 35 -16.67 11.49 -25.55
C LEU A 35 -17.12 12.50 -26.62
N ASP A 36 -16.20 13.26 -27.21
CA ASP A 36 -16.49 14.20 -28.30
C ASP A 36 -16.97 13.49 -29.57
N VAL A 37 -16.30 12.42 -29.99
CA VAL A 37 -16.68 11.65 -31.18
C VAL A 37 -18.04 10.98 -31.00
N LEU A 38 -18.30 10.39 -29.83
CA LEU A 38 -19.58 9.79 -29.51
C LEU A 38 -20.70 10.85 -29.40
N ALA A 39 -20.38 12.04 -28.88
CA ALA A 39 -21.32 13.16 -28.87
C ALA A 39 -21.70 13.60 -30.29
N ALA A 40 -20.71 13.69 -31.21
CA ALA A 40 -20.96 14.00 -32.61
C ALA A 40 -21.83 12.93 -33.30
N GLY A 41 -21.69 11.66 -32.89
CA GLY A 41 -22.55 10.56 -33.29
C GLY A 41 -23.93 10.52 -32.62
N GLY A 42 -24.21 11.41 -31.66
CA GLY A 42 -25.46 11.43 -30.89
C GLY A 42 -25.59 10.28 -29.89
N ILE A 43 -24.48 9.65 -29.51
CA ILE A 43 -24.44 8.50 -28.59
C ILE A 43 -24.13 9.01 -27.20
N ALA A 44 -25.02 8.77 -26.23
CA ALA A 44 -24.77 9.15 -24.84
C ALA A 44 -23.66 8.30 -24.23
N ALA A 45 -22.69 8.96 -23.59
CA ALA A 45 -21.52 8.30 -23.04
C ALA A 45 -20.99 9.00 -21.79
N TYR A 46 -20.41 8.22 -20.88
CA TYR A 46 -19.67 8.73 -19.74
C TYR A 46 -18.49 7.82 -19.37
N LEU A 47 -17.49 8.42 -18.75
CA LEU A 47 -16.32 7.75 -18.21
C LEU A 47 -16.41 7.61 -16.70
N GLN A 48 -15.94 6.49 -16.19
CA GLN A 48 -15.77 6.22 -14.77
C GLN A 48 -14.29 5.86 -14.51
N PRO A 49 -13.57 6.61 -13.67
CA PRO A 49 -12.21 6.25 -13.31
C PRO A 49 -12.15 4.84 -12.72
N SER A 50 -11.36 3.97 -13.32
CA SER A 50 -11.21 2.59 -12.84
C SER A 50 -10.22 2.59 -11.68
N ALA A 51 -10.76 2.44 -10.48
CA ALA A 51 -10.00 2.12 -9.29
C ALA A 51 -10.08 0.60 -9.09
N ASP A 52 -8.94 -0.10 -9.09
CA ASP A 52 -8.94 -1.52 -8.72
C ASP A 52 -9.25 -1.61 -7.23
N LEU A 53 -10.48 -1.99 -6.91
CA LEU A 53 -10.91 -2.26 -5.55
C LEU A 53 -10.68 -3.75 -5.27
N ASN A 54 -9.74 -4.04 -4.37
CA ASN A 54 -9.52 -5.42 -3.94
C ASN A 54 -10.79 -5.96 -3.23
N PRO A 55 -11.39 -7.07 -3.70
CA PRO A 55 -12.68 -7.54 -3.18
C PRO A 55 -12.61 -8.00 -1.71
N VAL A 56 -11.42 -8.38 -1.22
CA VAL A 56 -11.22 -8.90 0.14
C VAL A 56 -10.79 -7.79 1.09
N THR A 57 -9.81 -6.99 0.69
CA THR A 57 -9.23 -5.96 1.57
C THR A 57 -9.89 -4.59 1.42
N ARG A 58 -10.76 -4.40 0.43
CA ARG A 58 -11.36 -3.12 0.04
C ARG A 58 -10.32 -2.01 -0.17
N THR A 59 -9.07 -2.38 -0.39
CA THR A 59 -8.01 -1.42 -0.70
C THR A 59 -8.16 -0.98 -2.14
N THR A 60 -8.06 0.32 -2.36
CA THR A 60 -8.03 0.91 -3.70
C THR A 60 -6.58 0.99 -4.14
N THR A 61 -6.20 0.17 -5.10
CA THR A 61 -4.90 0.27 -5.77
C THR A 61 -5.13 0.91 -7.13
N VAL A 62 -4.36 1.95 -7.46
CA VAL A 62 -4.39 2.53 -8.79
C VAL A 62 -3.54 1.63 -9.70
N PRO A 63 -4.06 1.11 -10.82
CA PRO A 63 -3.27 0.32 -11.76
C PRO A 63 -2.07 1.13 -12.26
N ALA A 64 -0.97 0.44 -12.59
CA ALA A 64 0.26 1.08 -13.06
C ALA A 64 0.08 1.96 -14.30
N ARG A 65 -0.98 1.69 -15.08
CA ARG A 65 -1.51 2.60 -16.10
C ARG A 65 -2.91 3.03 -15.68
N PRO A 66 -3.17 4.35 -15.51
CA PRO A 66 -4.51 4.82 -15.20
C PRO A 66 -5.44 4.49 -16.38
N VAL A 67 -6.57 3.84 -16.10
CA VAL A 67 -7.59 3.49 -17.10
C VAL A 67 -8.95 3.98 -16.62
N ASP A 68 -9.77 4.45 -17.54
CA ASP A 68 -11.15 4.89 -17.32
C ASP A 68 -12.11 3.91 -18.02
N ARG A 69 -13.15 3.46 -17.33
CA ARG A 69 -14.19 2.61 -17.91
C ARG A 69 -15.22 3.45 -18.65
N LEU A 70 -15.40 3.16 -19.95
CA LEU A 70 -16.36 3.83 -20.81
C LEU A 70 -17.73 3.13 -20.79
N TYR A 71 -18.77 3.91 -20.50
CA TYR A 71 -20.16 3.51 -20.57
C TYR A 71 -20.87 4.26 -21.68
N VAL A 72 -21.68 3.57 -22.47
CA VAL A 72 -22.42 4.11 -23.62
C VAL A 72 -23.87 3.65 -23.63
N ASP A 73 -24.72 4.32 -24.40
CA ASP A 73 -26.09 3.86 -24.67
C ASP A 73 -26.08 2.40 -25.16
N ARG A 74 -26.84 1.54 -24.47
CA ARG A 74 -26.93 0.11 -24.78
C ARG A 74 -27.34 -0.17 -26.22
N SER A 75 -28.15 0.69 -26.83
CA SER A 75 -28.61 0.54 -28.21
C SER A 75 -27.49 0.76 -29.24
N PHE A 76 -26.45 1.52 -28.89
CA PHE A 76 -25.31 1.85 -29.76
C PHE A 76 -24.00 1.20 -29.32
N LEU A 77 -24.07 0.20 -28.45
CA LEU A 77 -22.91 -0.48 -27.88
C LEU A 77 -21.97 -1.05 -28.95
N ALA A 78 -22.52 -1.70 -29.99
CA ALA A 78 -21.72 -2.27 -31.07
C ALA A 78 -20.92 -1.19 -31.82
N THR A 79 -21.58 -0.11 -32.23
CA THR A 79 -20.96 1.04 -32.90
C THR A 79 -19.86 1.66 -32.04
N ALA A 80 -20.10 1.82 -30.74
CA ALA A 80 -19.09 2.37 -29.82
C ALA A 80 -17.86 1.46 -29.67
N ARG A 81 -18.04 0.13 -29.68
CA ARG A 81 -16.92 -0.83 -29.67
C ARG A 81 -16.10 -0.80 -30.96
N ASP A 82 -16.77 -0.60 -32.09
CA ASP A 82 -16.08 -0.48 -33.37
C ASP A 82 -15.19 0.78 -33.37
N TYR A 83 -15.71 1.92 -32.90
CA TYR A 83 -14.90 3.14 -32.72
C TYR A 83 -13.73 2.96 -31.75
N LEU A 84 -13.94 2.25 -30.63
CA LEU A 84 -12.85 1.91 -29.71
C LEU A 84 -11.76 1.07 -30.36
N THR A 85 -12.16 0.09 -31.17
CA THR A 85 -11.21 -0.81 -31.87
C THR A 85 -10.42 -0.06 -32.91
N GLN A 86 -11.10 0.78 -33.71
CA GLN A 86 -10.45 1.62 -34.71
C GLN A 86 -9.46 2.60 -34.08
N LEU A 87 -9.81 3.23 -32.96
CA LEU A 87 -8.91 4.15 -32.26
C LEU A 87 -7.73 3.42 -31.60
N ALA A 88 -7.94 2.20 -31.07
CA ALA A 88 -6.87 1.38 -30.53
C ALA A 88 -5.87 0.92 -31.61
N GLU A 89 -6.32 0.73 -32.85
CA GLU A 89 -5.46 0.42 -34.00
C GLU A 89 -4.71 1.66 -34.53
N GLU A 90 -5.33 2.84 -34.47
CA GLU A 90 -4.77 4.10 -34.98
C GLU A 90 -3.71 4.70 -34.04
N ASP A 91 -3.84 4.44 -32.75
CA ASP A 91 -3.00 5.02 -31.68
C ASP A 91 -2.14 3.99 -30.95
N LEU A 92 -1.81 2.86 -31.58
CA LEU A 92 -0.74 1.97 -31.13
C LEU A 92 0.59 2.53 -31.66
N PRO A 93 1.35 3.39 -30.92
CA PRO A 93 2.76 3.53 -31.23
C PRO A 93 3.36 2.14 -31.11
N ASP A 94 4.11 1.70 -32.13
CA ASP A 94 4.88 0.44 -32.20
C ASP A 94 5.04 -0.17 -30.81
N GLN A 95 4.10 -1.04 -30.43
CA GLN A 95 4.13 -1.62 -29.10
C GLN A 95 5.43 -2.42 -29.09
N PRO A 96 6.44 -2.04 -28.30
CA PRO A 96 7.68 -2.79 -28.30
C PRO A 96 7.29 -4.21 -27.95
N ALA A 97 7.61 -5.15 -28.85
CA ALA A 97 7.32 -6.55 -28.68
C ALA A 97 7.66 -6.94 -27.23
N PRO A 98 6.87 -7.81 -26.58
CA PRO A 98 7.11 -8.20 -25.19
C PRO A 98 8.59 -8.50 -25.05
N HIS A 99 9.28 -7.66 -24.27
CA HIS A 99 10.70 -7.84 -24.05
C HIS A 99 10.87 -9.26 -23.52
N PRO A 100 11.77 -10.08 -24.11
CA PRO A 100 12.04 -11.39 -23.58
C PRO A 100 12.32 -11.24 -22.08
N ASP A 101 11.71 -12.11 -21.27
CA ASP A 101 11.85 -12.05 -19.81
C ASP A 101 13.36 -12.00 -19.49
N PRO A 102 13.86 -10.90 -18.91
CA PRO A 102 15.29 -10.75 -18.72
C PRO A 102 15.78 -11.85 -17.79
N ASP A 103 17.00 -12.36 -18.06
CA ASP A 103 17.66 -13.27 -17.13
C ASP A 103 17.88 -12.53 -15.81
N VAL A 104 17.03 -12.83 -14.83
CA VAL A 104 16.98 -12.16 -13.53
C VAL A 104 18.33 -12.22 -12.83
N GLU A 105 19.06 -13.33 -12.96
CA GLU A 105 20.38 -13.49 -12.35
C GLU A 105 21.41 -12.56 -13.00
N ALA A 106 21.37 -12.45 -14.34
CA ALA A 106 22.27 -11.57 -15.08
C ALA A 106 21.98 -10.09 -14.81
N GLU A 107 20.70 -9.70 -14.68
CA GLU A 107 20.31 -8.33 -14.32
C GLU A 107 20.68 -8.01 -12.87
N TRP A 108 20.48 -8.95 -11.94
CA TRP A 108 20.87 -8.76 -10.55
C TRP A 108 22.39 -8.63 -10.41
N ALA A 109 23.17 -9.45 -11.11
CA ALA A 109 24.63 -9.34 -11.15
C ALA A 109 25.09 -7.99 -11.72
N ARG A 110 24.37 -7.42 -12.71
CA ARG A 110 24.67 -6.09 -13.25
C ARG A 110 24.43 -4.99 -12.22
N ILE A 111 23.34 -5.06 -11.45
CA ILE A 111 23.04 -4.11 -10.37
C ILE A 111 24.13 -4.16 -9.29
N VAL A 112 24.51 -5.37 -8.86
CA VAL A 112 25.56 -5.56 -7.83
C VAL A 112 26.92 -5.05 -8.34
N ALA A 113 27.28 -5.35 -9.59
CA ALA A 113 28.51 -4.85 -10.19
C ALA A 113 28.51 -3.31 -10.34
N GLY A 114 27.34 -2.70 -10.53
CA GLY A 114 27.16 -1.26 -10.63
C GLY A 114 27.07 -0.52 -9.29
N TYR A 115 27.07 -1.21 -8.14
CA TYR A 115 26.79 -0.60 -6.83
C TYR A 115 27.77 0.53 -6.45
N HIS A 116 29.04 0.42 -6.88
CA HIS A 116 30.06 1.44 -6.63
C HIS A 116 30.19 2.48 -7.75
N THR A 117 29.36 2.40 -8.79
CA THR A 117 29.40 3.33 -9.92
C THR A 117 28.54 4.55 -9.60
N GLU A 118 29.14 5.73 -9.56
CA GLU A 118 28.39 6.97 -9.40
C GLU A 118 27.54 7.26 -10.65
N VAL A 119 26.23 7.49 -10.44
CA VAL A 119 25.30 7.92 -11.49
C VAL A 119 25.53 9.41 -11.76
N ALA A 120 25.66 9.83 -13.02
CA ALA A 120 25.87 11.24 -13.37
C ALA A 120 24.68 12.13 -12.97
N ALA A 121 24.93 13.37 -12.53
CA ALA A 121 23.91 14.24 -11.93
C ALA A 121 22.71 14.55 -12.86
N ASP A 122 22.97 14.64 -14.16
CA ASP A 122 22.02 14.84 -15.25
C ASP A 122 21.17 13.60 -15.57
N SER A 123 21.58 12.41 -15.09
CA SER A 123 20.86 11.14 -15.27
C SER A 123 20.07 10.68 -14.05
N ARG A 124 20.13 11.42 -12.93
CA ARG A 124 19.39 11.09 -11.71
C ARG A 124 17.93 11.49 -11.83
N SER A 125 17.04 10.62 -11.36
CA SER A 125 15.59 10.87 -11.34
C SER A 125 15.12 11.73 -10.17
N TRP A 126 15.97 11.94 -9.15
CA TRP A 126 15.64 12.69 -7.94
C TRP A 126 16.27 14.09 -7.94
N PRO A 127 15.66 15.07 -7.24
CA PRO A 127 16.15 16.43 -7.22
C PRO A 127 17.51 16.54 -6.51
N ALA A 128 18.40 17.40 -7.01
CA ALA A 128 19.73 17.62 -6.43
C ALA A 128 19.73 18.15 -4.98
N VAL A 129 18.60 18.63 -4.46
CA VAL A 129 18.48 19.04 -3.05
C VAL A 129 18.51 17.85 -2.09
N GLU A 130 18.25 16.64 -2.59
CA GLU A 130 18.27 15.40 -1.81
C GLU A 130 19.66 14.73 -1.80
N ASP A 131 20.64 15.27 -2.56
CA ASP A 131 22.00 14.74 -2.57
C ASP A 131 22.71 15.04 -1.23
N ILE A 132 23.16 13.98 -0.54
CA ILE A 132 23.96 14.10 0.68
C ILE A 132 25.43 14.27 0.29
N ALA A 133 26.02 15.41 0.62
CA ALA A 133 27.46 15.60 0.46
C ALA A 133 28.22 14.72 1.47
N VAL A 134 28.80 13.61 1.01
CA VAL A 134 29.70 12.79 1.83
C VAL A 134 30.96 13.62 2.08
N THR A 135 31.10 14.14 3.30
CA THR A 135 32.35 14.75 3.75
C THR A 135 33.27 13.61 4.16
N GLU A 136 34.35 13.37 3.41
CA GLU A 136 35.39 12.42 3.84
C GLU A 136 35.90 12.84 5.23
N PRO A 137 35.96 11.92 6.21
CA PRO A 137 36.54 12.23 7.51
C PRO A 137 38.01 12.61 7.31
N PRO A 138 38.52 13.69 7.94
CA PRO A 138 39.93 14.01 7.84
C PRO A 138 40.75 12.84 8.39
N GLU A 139 41.69 12.33 7.59
CA GLU A 139 42.65 11.31 7.99
C GLU A 139 43.28 11.71 9.33
N ARG A 140 42.85 11.03 10.40
CA ARG A 140 43.39 11.24 11.73
C ARG A 140 44.77 10.60 11.75
N ALA A 141 45.78 11.41 11.45
CA ALA A 141 47.17 11.09 11.69
C ALA A 141 47.33 10.54 13.12
N ALA A 142 47.97 9.38 13.20
CA ALA A 142 48.28 8.70 14.44
C ALA A 142 49.18 9.58 15.31
N GLU A 143 48.76 9.86 16.55
CA GLU A 143 49.69 10.07 17.66
C GLU A 143 48.99 9.93 19.02
N THR A 144 49.55 9.05 19.84
CA THR A 144 49.14 8.68 21.19
C THR A 144 49.56 9.75 22.19
N THR A 145 48.66 10.34 22.99
CA THR A 145 48.93 10.91 24.35
C THR A 145 47.59 11.24 25.08
N PRO A 146 47.43 10.95 26.39
CA PRO A 146 46.17 11.17 27.15
C PRO A 146 45.97 12.63 27.61
N PRO A 147 44.73 13.07 27.91
CA PRO A 147 44.40 14.48 28.06
C PRO A 147 44.67 15.02 29.47
N THR A 148 45.36 16.17 29.54
CA THR A 148 45.43 17.04 30.71
C THR A 148 44.58 18.30 30.43
N ARG A 149 43.62 18.59 31.33
CA ARG A 149 42.90 19.88 31.46
C ARG A 149 43.83 20.84 32.25
N PRO A 150 43.95 22.18 32.03
CA PRO A 150 42.85 23.16 31.85
C PRO A 150 43.14 24.42 30.99
N GLY A 151 42.08 25.21 30.73
CA GLY A 151 42.10 26.67 30.95
C GLY A 151 42.84 27.61 29.96
N GLN A 152 42.04 28.53 29.40
CA GLN A 152 42.33 29.95 29.22
C GLN A 152 43.17 30.41 28.01
N ASP A 153 42.45 31.09 27.11
CA ASP A 153 42.76 32.30 26.34
C ASP A 153 44.07 32.37 25.55
N SER A 154 43.94 32.40 24.22
CA SER A 154 44.74 33.27 23.35
C SER A 154 44.05 33.52 22.02
N SER A 155 43.91 34.81 21.75
CA SER A 155 43.41 35.53 20.59
C SER A 155 44.16 35.27 19.27
N GLY A 156 43.44 35.31 18.15
CA GLY A 156 44.02 35.51 16.82
C GLY A 156 43.03 35.30 15.67
N PRO A 157 42.81 36.27 14.75
CA PRO A 157 41.65 36.32 13.87
C PRO A 157 41.93 35.69 12.51
N VAL A 158 40.96 35.01 11.90
CA VAL A 158 40.76 35.04 10.43
C VAL A 158 39.29 34.80 10.12
N ASP A 159 38.66 35.89 9.70
CA ASP A 159 37.51 35.92 8.82
C ASP A 159 37.90 35.31 7.46
N THR A 160 37.28 34.19 7.09
CA THR A 160 37.09 33.85 5.68
C THR A 160 35.66 33.40 5.50
N GLY A 161 34.87 34.31 4.91
CA GLY A 161 33.51 34.13 4.50
C GLY A 161 33.30 32.84 3.71
N VAL A 162 32.69 31.87 4.37
CA VAL A 162 31.92 30.82 3.70
C VAL A 162 30.50 31.05 4.17
N ARG A 163 29.61 31.36 3.23
CA ARG A 163 28.18 31.41 3.49
C ARG A 163 27.76 30.02 3.94
N ARG A 164 27.71 29.77 5.26
CA ARG A 164 27.13 28.54 5.83
C ARG A 164 25.70 28.45 5.30
N LEU A 165 25.46 27.46 4.47
CA LEU A 165 24.11 27.02 4.19
C LEU A 165 23.53 26.52 5.52
N PRO A 166 22.25 26.84 5.82
CA PRO A 166 21.63 26.38 7.05
C PRO A 166 21.68 24.86 7.07
N SER A 167 22.32 24.32 8.11
CA SER A 167 22.29 22.89 8.37
C SER A 167 20.84 22.49 8.63
N ALA A 168 20.43 21.27 8.31
CA ALA A 168 19.06 20.77 8.52
C ALA A 168 18.56 20.89 9.98
N THR A 169 19.49 21.14 10.91
CA THR A 169 19.29 21.50 12.31
C THR A 169 18.67 22.88 12.53
N ASP A 170 18.87 23.85 11.62
CA ASP A 170 18.35 25.22 11.74
C ASP A 170 16.85 25.31 11.40
N ILE A 171 16.33 24.42 10.55
CA ILE A 171 14.90 24.35 10.18
C ILE A 171 14.07 23.65 11.26
N SER A 172 14.70 22.78 12.05
CA SER A 172 14.07 22.02 13.13
C SER A 172 14.27 22.62 14.52
N GLY A 173 15.08 23.68 14.66
CA GLY A 173 15.36 24.32 15.94
C GLY A 173 16.23 23.50 16.90
N ILE A 174 16.97 22.51 16.37
CA ILE A 174 17.78 21.57 17.17
C ILE A 174 19.26 21.88 16.93
N SER A 175 19.83 22.76 17.73
CA SER A 175 21.25 23.11 17.63
C SER A 175 22.15 22.04 18.26
N VAL A 176 22.97 21.35 17.46
CA VAL A 176 24.05 20.49 17.97
C VAL A 176 25.38 21.23 17.79
N GLY A 177 25.86 21.80 18.90
CA GLY A 177 27.26 22.22 19.08
C GLY A 177 27.63 23.60 18.54
N GLY A 178 27.69 24.60 19.44
CA GLY A 178 28.34 25.87 19.12
C GLY A 178 27.99 27.05 20.02
N ARG A 179 28.18 26.93 21.33
CA ARG A 179 28.27 28.02 22.32
C ARG A 179 27.19 29.12 22.21
N THR A 180 26.01 28.78 22.69
CA THR A 180 25.06 29.73 23.28
C THR A 180 24.62 29.09 24.60
N ASP A 181 24.73 29.84 25.71
CA ASP A 181 24.30 29.42 27.05
C ASP A 181 22.76 29.39 27.18
N ASP A 182 22.07 28.84 26.18
CA ASP A 182 20.64 28.57 26.20
C ASP A 182 20.43 27.07 26.42
N PRO A 183 19.55 26.65 27.34
CA PRO A 183 19.28 25.23 27.59
C PRO A 183 18.73 24.61 26.30
N SER A 184 19.54 23.73 25.69
CA SER A 184 19.17 23.09 24.43
C SER A 184 17.96 22.16 24.65
N LEU A 185 17.11 22.00 23.65
CA LEU A 185 15.98 21.07 23.72
C LEU A 185 16.41 19.59 23.90
N LEU A 186 17.68 19.29 23.62
CA LEU A 186 18.28 17.98 23.89
C LEU A 186 18.57 17.79 25.39
N ASP A 187 18.91 18.86 26.12
CA ASP A 187 19.08 18.88 27.57
C ASP A 187 17.74 18.64 28.30
N GLY A 188 16.66 19.18 27.71
CA GLY A 188 15.29 18.86 28.11
C GLY A 188 14.91 17.40 27.86
N LEU A 189 15.49 16.75 26.84
CA LEU A 189 15.23 15.35 26.52
C LEU A 189 15.89 14.38 27.53
N ASP A 190 17.10 14.70 27.99
CA ASP A 190 17.78 13.95 29.07
C ASP A 190 17.05 14.06 30.42
N THR A 191 16.35 15.18 30.65
CA THR A 191 15.51 15.36 31.85
C THR A 191 14.30 14.41 31.90
N PHE A 192 13.86 13.83 30.77
CA PHE A 192 12.73 12.88 30.73
C PHE A 192 13.10 11.43 31.06
N GLY A 193 14.37 11.08 31.28
CA GLY A 193 14.71 9.69 31.58
C GLY A 193 16.16 9.33 31.90
N ALA A 194 17.13 10.23 31.69
CA ALA A 194 18.55 9.88 31.90
C ALA A 194 19.00 10.02 33.36
N ASP A 195 18.40 10.95 34.12
CA ASP A 195 18.75 11.25 35.51
C ASP A 195 17.60 11.02 36.52
N LEU A 196 16.56 10.26 36.14
CA LEU A 196 15.59 9.81 37.14
C LEU A 196 16.27 8.78 38.07
N PRO A 197 16.04 8.84 39.38
CA PRO A 197 16.49 7.78 40.27
C PRO A 197 15.92 6.45 39.73
N ASP A 198 16.80 5.48 39.46
CA ASP A 198 16.43 4.11 39.11
C ASP A 198 15.70 3.50 40.32
N ASP A 199 14.41 3.80 40.47
CA ASP A 199 13.56 3.18 41.47
C ASP A 199 13.09 1.82 40.90
N PRO A 200 13.63 0.68 41.39
CA PRO A 200 13.30 -0.62 40.85
C PRO A 200 11.81 -0.98 41.01
N GLU A 201 11.06 -0.26 41.83
CA GLU A 201 9.65 -0.51 42.10
C GLU A 201 8.69 0.13 41.07
N GLU A 202 9.14 1.07 40.23
CA GLU A 202 8.31 1.75 39.23
C GLU A 202 8.40 1.13 37.81
N ARG A 203 9.12 0.01 37.67
CA ARG A 203 9.25 -0.67 36.37
C ARG A 203 7.90 -1.28 35.96
N TYR A 204 7.29 -0.72 34.91
CA TYR A 204 6.06 -1.23 34.33
C TYR A 204 6.20 -2.73 33.98
N VAL A 205 5.44 -3.57 34.69
CA VAL A 205 5.24 -4.97 34.33
C VAL A 205 3.97 -5.02 33.50
N PRO A 206 4.05 -5.37 32.20
CA PRO A 206 2.85 -5.48 31.39
C PRO A 206 1.91 -6.50 32.03
N PRO A 207 0.60 -6.23 32.06
CA PRO A 207 -0.35 -7.21 32.51
C PRO A 207 -0.19 -8.48 31.66
N PRO A 208 -0.38 -9.68 32.25
CA PRO A 208 -0.33 -10.90 31.46
C PRO A 208 -1.30 -10.80 30.29
N PRO A 209 -0.92 -11.31 29.10
CA PRO A 209 -1.76 -11.22 27.92
C PRO A 209 -3.11 -11.91 28.20
N PRO A 210 -4.22 -11.39 27.64
CA PRO A 210 -5.52 -12.02 27.78
C PRO A 210 -5.48 -13.47 27.28
N PRO A 211 -6.25 -14.39 27.89
CA PRO A 211 -6.26 -15.79 27.47
C PRO A 211 -6.74 -15.92 26.01
N LEU A 212 -6.17 -16.88 25.30
CA LEU A 212 -6.55 -17.15 23.92
C LEU A 212 -8.03 -17.57 23.80
N PRO A 213 -8.70 -17.20 22.69
CA PRO A 213 -10.09 -17.59 22.46
C PRO A 213 -10.24 -19.11 22.44
N ARG A 214 -11.19 -19.63 23.22
CA ARG A 214 -11.48 -21.07 23.29
C ARG A 214 -12.27 -21.46 22.05
N MET A 215 -11.73 -22.39 21.25
CA MET A 215 -12.45 -22.94 20.10
C MET A 215 -13.77 -23.57 20.56
N SER A 216 -14.89 -23.10 20.01
CA SER A 216 -16.22 -23.66 20.32
C SER A 216 -16.32 -25.11 19.89
N LYS A 217 -17.04 -25.94 20.65
CA LYS A 217 -17.29 -27.37 20.33
C LYS A 217 -17.86 -27.54 18.93
N TYR A 218 -18.69 -26.60 18.48
CA TYR A 218 -19.28 -26.60 17.14
C TYR A 218 -18.27 -26.36 16.02
N ALA A 219 -17.27 -25.50 16.25
CA ALA A 219 -16.19 -25.28 15.29
C ALA A 219 -15.36 -26.56 15.12
N VAL A 220 -15.08 -27.26 16.22
CA VAL A 220 -14.38 -28.55 16.20
C VAL A 220 -15.19 -29.60 15.43
N ILE A 221 -16.50 -29.68 15.66
CA ILE A 221 -17.38 -30.61 14.93
C ILE A 221 -17.42 -30.28 13.43
N GLY A 222 -17.52 -29.00 13.06
CA GLY A 222 -17.50 -28.57 11.66
C GLY A 222 -16.20 -28.93 10.95
N VAL A 223 -15.05 -28.69 11.58
CA VAL A 223 -13.73 -29.07 11.05
C VAL A 223 -13.60 -30.60 10.93
N LEU A 224 -14.08 -31.36 11.92
CA LEU A 224 -14.05 -32.82 11.89
C LEU A 224 -14.93 -33.35 10.75
N ALA A 225 -16.12 -32.79 10.56
CA ALA A 225 -17.02 -33.16 9.46
C ALA A 225 -16.38 -32.90 8.08
N ILE A 226 -15.71 -31.76 7.89
CA ILE A 226 -14.96 -31.47 6.66
C ILE A 226 -13.82 -32.47 6.47
N THR A 227 -13.02 -32.69 7.50
CA THR A 227 -11.85 -33.58 7.43
C THR A 227 -12.27 -35.02 7.12
N ALA A 228 -13.31 -35.52 7.80
CA ALA A 228 -13.85 -36.86 7.57
C ALA A 228 -14.51 -36.98 6.19
N GLY A 229 -15.30 -35.98 5.79
CA GLY A 229 -15.92 -35.96 4.46
C GLY A 229 -14.88 -35.93 3.32
N PHE A 230 -13.81 -35.13 3.48
CA PHE A 230 -12.69 -35.06 2.53
C PHE A 230 -11.91 -36.37 2.46
N ALA A 231 -11.66 -37.01 3.60
CA ALA A 231 -11.04 -38.34 3.64
C ALA A 231 -11.90 -39.39 2.92
N LEU A 232 -13.22 -39.41 3.14
CA LEU A 232 -14.13 -40.32 2.44
C LEU A 232 -14.23 -40.02 0.94
N PHE A 233 -14.15 -38.76 0.56
CA PHE A 233 -14.17 -38.33 -0.85
C PHE A 233 -12.92 -38.80 -1.61
N LEU A 234 -11.72 -38.70 -1.01
CA LEU A 234 -10.46 -39.15 -1.61
C LEU A 234 -10.27 -40.67 -1.53
N PHE A 235 -10.70 -41.30 -0.43
CA PHE A 235 -10.49 -42.71 -0.16
C PHE A 235 -11.83 -43.45 -0.04
N PRO A 236 -12.59 -43.61 -1.15
CA PRO A 236 -13.92 -44.22 -1.07
C PRO A 236 -13.88 -45.73 -0.81
N TRP A 237 -12.68 -46.33 -0.81
CA TRP A 237 -12.46 -47.73 -0.45
C TRP A 237 -12.36 -47.96 1.07
N LEU A 238 -12.37 -46.88 1.88
CA LEU A 238 -12.27 -46.95 3.34
C LEU A 238 -13.52 -47.58 3.99
N LEU A 239 -14.65 -47.56 3.28
CA LEU A 239 -15.89 -48.20 3.68
C LEU A 239 -16.22 -49.34 2.70
N PRO A 240 -16.62 -50.53 3.17
CA PRO A 240 -17.02 -51.66 2.32
C PRO A 240 -18.45 -51.47 1.78
N ILE A 241 -18.72 -50.33 1.15
CA ILE A 241 -20.01 -49.94 0.56
C ILE A 241 -19.77 -49.51 -0.90
N ASP A 242 -20.83 -49.33 -1.67
CA ASP A 242 -20.77 -48.78 -3.03
C ASP A 242 -19.98 -47.46 -3.09
N ARG A 243 -19.02 -47.39 -4.03
CA ARG A 243 -18.12 -46.25 -4.20
C ARG A 243 -18.88 -44.95 -4.47
N ALA A 244 -19.99 -44.99 -5.21
CA ALA A 244 -20.80 -43.82 -5.50
C ALA A 244 -21.48 -43.28 -4.22
N LEU A 245 -21.90 -44.17 -3.32
CA LEU A 245 -22.49 -43.75 -2.04
C LEU A 245 -21.44 -43.15 -1.10
N VAL A 246 -20.23 -43.72 -1.03
CA VAL A 246 -19.15 -43.20 -0.16
C VAL A 246 -18.69 -41.82 -0.62
N THR A 247 -18.53 -41.63 -1.94
CA THR A 247 -18.17 -40.32 -2.50
C THR A 247 -19.28 -39.28 -2.31
N MET A 248 -20.55 -39.66 -2.48
CA MET A 248 -21.70 -38.78 -2.18
C MET A 248 -21.72 -38.39 -0.69
N LEU A 249 -21.53 -39.35 0.21
CA LEU A 249 -21.50 -39.08 1.65
C LEU A 249 -20.32 -38.18 2.04
N GLY A 250 -19.15 -38.40 1.43
CA GLY A 250 -17.98 -37.53 1.60
C GLY A 250 -18.28 -36.09 1.17
N PHE A 251 -18.85 -35.90 -0.01
CA PHE A 251 -19.23 -34.58 -0.51
C PHE A 251 -20.27 -33.89 0.37
N VAL A 252 -21.34 -34.59 0.77
CA VAL A 252 -22.37 -34.06 1.68
C VAL A 252 -21.79 -33.72 3.05
N GLY A 253 -20.86 -34.53 3.57
CA GLY A 253 -20.17 -34.28 4.82
C GLY A 253 -19.32 -33.00 4.78
N ILE A 254 -18.57 -32.79 3.69
CA ILE A 254 -17.79 -31.56 3.48
C ILE A 254 -18.72 -30.35 3.44
N LEU A 255 -19.80 -30.42 2.64
CA LEU A 255 -20.75 -29.31 2.50
C LEU A 255 -21.43 -28.99 3.84
N THR A 256 -21.85 -30.01 4.59
CA THR A 256 -22.49 -29.84 5.90
C THR A 256 -21.53 -29.21 6.90
N GLY A 257 -20.27 -29.66 6.94
CA GLY A 257 -19.24 -29.07 7.81
C GLY A 257 -18.93 -27.62 7.46
N PHE A 258 -18.85 -27.29 6.16
CA PHE A 258 -18.65 -25.92 5.69
C PHE A 258 -19.82 -25.01 6.05
N VAL A 259 -21.06 -25.42 5.80
CA VAL A 259 -22.26 -24.67 6.18
C VAL A 259 -22.31 -24.45 7.69
N THR A 260 -21.95 -25.46 8.49
CA THR A 260 -21.88 -25.35 9.95
C THR A 260 -20.86 -24.29 10.40
N LEU A 261 -19.69 -24.22 9.76
CA LEU A 261 -18.68 -23.19 10.05
C LEU A 261 -19.15 -21.79 9.64
N VAL A 262 -19.74 -21.65 8.46
CA VAL A 262 -20.27 -20.35 7.98
C VAL A 262 -21.41 -19.86 8.87
N TRP A 263 -22.32 -20.76 9.28
CA TRP A 263 -23.40 -20.39 10.18
C TRP A 263 -22.88 -19.99 11.56
N ARG A 264 -21.78 -20.59 12.02
CA ARG A 264 -21.11 -20.17 13.26
C ARG A 264 -20.37 -18.83 13.12
N LEU A 265 -19.81 -18.53 11.94
CA LEU A 265 -19.18 -17.23 11.67
C LEU A 265 -20.20 -16.09 11.53
N ARG A 266 -21.47 -16.43 11.29
CA ARG A 266 -22.54 -15.44 11.28
C ARG A 266 -22.77 -14.96 12.73
N PRO A 267 -22.58 -13.67 13.02
CA PRO A 267 -22.90 -13.12 14.34
C PRO A 267 -24.39 -13.33 14.59
N GLY A 268 -24.72 -14.09 15.63
CA GLY A 268 -26.06 -14.23 16.17
C GLY A 268 -25.99 -13.83 17.63
N ASP A 269 -26.71 -12.77 17.97
CA ASP A 269 -27.00 -12.22 19.30
C ASP A 269 -26.03 -12.63 20.41
N GLU A 270 -25.05 -11.74 20.64
CA GLU A 270 -24.36 -11.62 21.93
C GLU A 270 -25.35 -10.95 22.91
N GLU A 271 -26.38 -11.68 23.36
CA GLU A 271 -27.23 -11.29 24.50
C GLU A 271 -26.52 -11.47 25.86
N ASP A 272 -25.20 -11.71 25.86
CA ASP A 272 -24.34 -11.69 27.05
C ASP A 272 -23.33 -10.51 27.00
N ASP A 273 -23.70 -9.41 26.32
CA ASP A 273 -23.06 -8.11 26.56
C ASP A 273 -23.36 -7.68 27.99
N ASP A 274 -22.41 -7.92 28.89
CA ASP A 274 -22.40 -7.37 30.24
C ASP A 274 -22.42 -5.83 30.14
N PRO A 275 -23.52 -5.16 30.55
CA PRO A 275 -23.70 -3.72 30.31
C PRO A 275 -22.78 -2.81 31.15
N ASP A 276 -21.86 -3.39 31.92
CA ASP A 276 -21.01 -2.65 32.88
C ASP A 276 -19.56 -2.44 32.40
N ASN A 277 -19.22 -2.80 31.15
CA ASN A 277 -17.88 -2.50 30.59
C ASN A 277 -17.85 -1.16 29.84
N GLY A 278 -18.46 -0.14 30.46
CA GLY A 278 -18.37 1.25 30.04
C GLY A 278 -17.02 1.85 30.42
N ALA A 279 -16.28 2.30 29.41
CA ALA A 279 -15.01 3.02 29.46
C ALA A 279 -14.64 3.69 30.80
N VAL A 280 -13.48 3.32 31.34
CA VAL A 280 -12.80 4.13 32.36
C VAL A 280 -11.89 5.12 31.62
N VAL A 281 -12.23 6.40 31.71
CA VAL A 281 -11.38 7.54 31.31
C VAL A 281 -10.20 7.72 32.24
#